data_AF-A0A355XNY6-F1
#
_entry.id   AF-A0A355XNY6-F1
#
_cell.length_a   1.000
_cell.length_b   1.000
_cell.length_c   1.000
_cell.angle_alpha   90.00
_cell.angle_beta   90.00
_cell.angle_gamma   90.00
#
_symmetry.space_group_name_H-M   'P 1'
#
loop_
_entity.id
_entity.type
_entity.pdbx_description
1 polymer ?
#
loop_
_entity_poly.entity_id
_entity_poly.type
_entity_poly.pdbx_seq_one_letter_code
_entity_poly.pdbx_strand_id
1 'polypeptide(L)'
;MFTNIDIPLVGTDNFDFMMHGVGNLIANHEPANYAPNYHAESDTYDKVNLRALKHNSAIVAAVTLGYANDLNIDLPRQSKEEIDKLVESTDLEQQMKSMMGIWYQWIDGKRGRK
;
A
#
# COMPACT_ATOMS: atom_id res chain seq x y z
N MET A 1 -8.56 13.52 -14.67
CA MET A 1 -7.20 13.08 -15.04
C MET A 1 -6.74 12.12 -13.97
N PHE A 2 -6.17 10.97 -14.33
CA PHE A 2 -5.59 10.05 -13.33
C PHE A 2 -4.29 10.66 -12.79
N THR A 3 -4.14 10.66 -11.47
CA THR A 3 -2.91 11.08 -10.80
C THR A 3 -2.27 9.84 -10.20
N ASN A 4 -1.09 9.47 -10.67
CA ASN A 4 -0.28 8.46 -10.00
C ASN A 4 0.29 9.07 -8.71
N ILE A 5 0.14 8.37 -7.60
CA ILE A 5 0.72 8.77 -6.31
C ILE A 5 1.71 7.69 -5.95
N ASP A 6 2.98 7.98 -6.19
CA ASP A 6 4.10 7.07 -5.95
C ASP A 6 4.70 7.36 -4.57
N ILE A 7 3.96 6.96 -3.52
CA ILE A 7 4.38 7.10 -2.13
C ILE A 7 4.24 5.77 -1.39
N PRO A 8 5.21 5.39 -0.53
CA PRO A 8 5.06 4.23 0.33
C PRO A 8 4.08 4.52 1.48
N LEU A 9 3.45 3.48 1.99
CA LEU A 9 2.44 3.58 3.06
C LEU A 9 2.66 2.48 4.11
N VAL A 10 2.51 2.85 5.37
CA VAL A 10 2.33 1.94 6.51
C VAL A 10 0.87 1.99 6.97
N GLY A 11 0.31 0.85 7.39
CA GLY A 11 -1.04 0.78 7.94
C GLY A 11 -2.04 -0.03 7.13
N THR A 12 -1.56 -0.80 6.14
CA THR A 12 -2.30 -1.86 5.45
C THR A 12 -1.37 -3.03 5.13
N ASP A 13 -1.91 -4.12 4.61
CA ASP A 13 -1.20 -5.40 4.42
C ASP A 13 -0.08 -5.34 3.36
N ASN A 14 -0.03 -4.27 2.55
CA ASN A 14 1.00 -4.10 1.51
C ASN A 14 2.41 -3.95 2.09
N PHE A 15 2.52 -3.45 3.33
CA PHE A 15 3.78 -2.98 3.91
C PHE A 15 4.87 -4.06 3.91
N ASP A 16 4.54 -5.28 4.35
CA ASP A 16 5.56 -6.33 4.42
C ASP A 16 6.02 -6.80 3.05
N PHE A 17 5.15 -6.80 2.04
CA PHE A 17 5.54 -7.07 0.66
C PHE A 17 6.55 -6.02 0.18
N MET A 18 6.24 -4.73 0.42
CA MET A 18 7.13 -3.62 0.10
C MET A 18 8.49 -3.74 0.80
N MET A 19 8.51 -3.97 2.12
CA MET A 19 9.75 -4.10 2.90
C MET A 19 10.54 -5.37 2.56
N HIS A 20 9.92 -6.30 1.85
CA HIS A 20 10.57 -7.45 1.26
C HIS A 20 10.95 -7.24 -0.21
N GLY A 21 10.76 -6.05 -0.77
CA GLY A 21 11.13 -5.64 -2.13
C GLY A 21 10.13 -6.06 -3.21
N VAL A 22 8.92 -6.47 -2.83
CA VAL A 22 7.86 -6.85 -3.77
C VAL A 22 7.05 -5.60 -4.12
N GLY A 23 7.06 -5.22 -5.39
CA GLY A 23 6.24 -4.13 -5.91
C GLY A 23 4.75 -4.40 -5.66
N ASN A 24 4.02 -3.37 -5.22
CA ASN A 24 2.61 -3.47 -4.89
C ASN A 24 1.88 -2.17 -5.28
N LEU A 25 0.56 -2.27 -5.36
CA LEU A 25 -0.34 -1.15 -5.64
C LEU A 25 -1.37 -1.08 -4.52
N ILE A 26 -1.68 0.13 -4.09
CA ILE A 26 -2.74 0.41 -3.12
C ILE A 26 -3.76 1.30 -3.81
N ALA A 27 -5.04 0.99 -3.64
CA ALA A 27 -6.10 1.89 -4.11
C ALA A 27 -6.11 3.15 -3.24
N ASN A 28 -5.78 4.29 -3.82
CA ASN A 28 -6.02 5.58 -3.18
C ASN A 28 -7.46 6.02 -3.43
N HIS A 29 -8.21 6.32 -2.37
CA HIS A 29 -9.57 6.83 -2.45
C HIS A 29 -9.70 8.16 -1.72
N GLU A 30 -10.59 9.02 -2.22
CA GLU A 30 -10.89 10.28 -1.56
C GLU A 30 -11.41 10.03 -0.14
N PRO A 31 -10.95 10.79 0.87
CA PRO A 31 -11.24 10.54 2.27
C PRO A 31 -12.72 10.72 2.64
N ALA A 32 -13.55 11.24 1.73
CA ALA A 32 -15.00 11.46 1.80
C ALA A 32 -15.62 11.32 3.20
N ASN A 33 -15.92 10.09 3.63
CA ASN A 33 -16.46 9.74 4.94
C ASN A 33 -15.59 8.72 5.69
N TYR A 34 -14.37 8.46 5.25
CA TYR A 34 -13.48 7.45 5.85
C TYR A 34 -13.09 7.81 7.28
N ALA A 35 -12.41 8.94 7.48
CA ALA A 35 -11.91 9.36 8.80
C ALA A 35 -12.96 9.38 9.93
N PRO A 36 -14.20 9.89 9.73
CA PRO A 36 -15.20 9.90 10.80
C PRO A 36 -15.86 8.55 11.08
N ASN A 37 -15.76 7.56 10.17
CA ASN A 37 -16.40 6.25 10.35
C ASN A 37 -15.40 5.12 10.63
N TYR A 38 -14.13 5.27 10.25
CA TYR A 38 -13.10 4.26 10.45
C TYR A 38 -12.97 3.88 11.94
N HIS A 39 -13.06 2.58 12.23
CA HIS A 39 -13.10 2.02 13.60
C HIS A 39 -14.27 2.52 14.48
N ALA A 40 -15.32 3.07 13.90
CA ALA A 40 -16.52 3.49 14.61
C ALA A 40 -17.70 2.54 14.34
N GLU A 41 -18.66 2.51 15.26
CA GLU A 41 -19.93 1.78 15.07
C GLU A 41 -20.71 2.27 13.84
N SER A 42 -20.45 3.50 13.39
CA SER A 42 -21.07 4.08 12.20
C SER A 42 -20.48 3.58 10.87
N ASP A 43 -19.48 2.69 10.89
CA ASP A 43 -18.98 2.00 9.70
C ASP A 43 -19.95 0.91 9.22
N THR A 44 -21.06 1.38 8.63
CA THR A 44 -22.20 0.56 8.24
C THR A 44 -22.44 0.61 6.74
N TYR A 45 -23.22 -0.35 6.23
CA TYR A 45 -23.44 -0.52 4.78
C TYR A 45 -23.96 0.73 4.05
N ASP A 46 -24.74 1.59 4.72
CA ASP A 46 -25.23 2.84 4.15
C ASP A 46 -24.12 3.87 3.86
N LYS A 47 -22.91 3.68 4.40
CA LYS A 47 -21.73 4.49 4.08
C LYS A 47 -21.05 4.06 2.78
N VAL A 48 -21.40 2.88 2.25
CA VAL A 48 -20.80 2.33 1.03
C VAL A 48 -21.35 3.04 -0.21
N ASN A 49 -20.45 3.69 -0.95
CA ASN A 49 -20.78 4.22 -2.27
C ASN A 49 -20.76 3.08 -3.32
N LEU A 50 -21.93 2.54 -3.66
CA LEU A 50 -22.06 1.43 -4.62
C LEU A 50 -21.51 1.75 -6.01
N ARG A 51 -21.53 3.02 -6.44
CA ARG A 51 -20.93 3.41 -7.72
C ARG A 51 -19.41 3.26 -7.64
N ALA A 52 -18.78 3.82 -6.60
CA ALA A 52 -17.34 3.71 -6.39
C ALA A 52 -16.91 2.26 -6.23
N LEU A 53 -17.66 1.46 -5.46
CA LEU A 53 -17.41 0.02 -5.29
C LEU A 53 -17.34 -0.70 -6.64
N LYS A 54 -18.34 -0.53 -7.50
CA LYS A 54 -18.37 -1.15 -8.84
C LYS A 54 -17.20 -0.71 -9.72
N HIS A 55 -16.85 0.58 -9.69
CA HIS A 55 -15.72 1.10 -10.46
C HIS A 55 -14.40 0.51 -9.96
N ASN A 56 -14.18 0.51 -8.65
CA ASN A 56 -12.97 -0.04 -8.05
C ASN A 56 -12.84 -1.54 -8.31
N SER A 57 -13.95 -2.30 -8.23
CA SER A 57 -13.95 -3.73 -8.58
C SER A 57 -13.56 -3.96 -10.04
N ALA A 58 -14.05 -3.14 -10.98
CA ALA A 58 -13.68 -3.25 -12.38
C ALA A 58 -12.20 -2.91 -12.62
N ILE A 59 -11.67 -1.88 -11.93
CA ILE A 59 -10.26 -1.50 -12.00
C ILE A 59 -9.37 -2.64 -11.48
N VAL A 60 -9.66 -3.18 -10.30
CA VAL A 60 -8.88 -4.29 -9.72
C VAL A 60 -8.95 -5.52 -10.63
N ALA A 61 -10.13 -5.87 -11.14
CA ALA A 61 -10.27 -7.00 -12.07
C ALA A 61 -9.42 -6.82 -13.34
N ALA A 62 -9.45 -5.63 -13.96
CA ALA A 62 -8.66 -5.34 -15.14
C ALA A 62 -7.15 -5.36 -14.87
N VAL A 63 -6.71 -4.76 -13.76
CA VAL A 63 -5.29 -4.74 -13.35
C VAL A 63 -4.79 -6.16 -13.07
N THR A 64 -5.49 -6.92 -12.24
CA THR A 64 -5.11 -8.29 -11.89
C THR A 64 -5.10 -9.20 -13.11
N LEU A 65 -6.11 -9.11 -13.97
CA LEU A 65 -6.16 -9.89 -15.20
C LEU A 65 -5.04 -9.52 -16.18
N GLY A 66 -4.69 -8.23 -16.27
CA GLY A 66 -3.58 -7.76 -17.10
C GLY A 66 -2.25 -8.35 -16.65
N TYR A 67 -1.90 -8.19 -15.37
CA TYR A 67 -0.67 -8.76 -14.81
C TYR A 67 -0.63 -10.30 -14.88
N ALA A 68 -1.78 -10.97 -14.71
CA ALA A 68 -1.84 -12.42 -14.78
C ALA A 68 -1.63 -12.99 -16.20
N ASN A 69 -1.91 -12.21 -17.25
CA ASN A 69 -1.82 -12.67 -18.64
C ASN A 69 -0.59 -12.16 -19.39
N ASP A 70 0.10 -11.13 -18.89
CA ASP A 70 1.32 -10.63 -19.52
C ASP A 70 2.57 -11.26 -18.92
N LEU A 71 3.06 -12.32 -19.57
CA LEU A 71 4.28 -13.02 -19.18
C LEU A 71 5.57 -12.21 -19.43
N ASN A 72 5.48 -11.05 -20.08
CA ASN A 72 6.65 -10.21 -20.36
C ASN A 72 6.89 -9.15 -19.27
N ILE A 73 5.95 -9.00 -18.32
CA ILE A 73 6.13 -8.09 -17.19
C ILE A 73 7.22 -8.66 -16.28
N ASP A 74 8.36 -7.98 -16.26
CA ASP A 74 9.44 -8.22 -15.32
C ASP A 74 9.44 -7.09 -14.28
N LEU A 75 9.07 -7.43 -13.05
CA LEU A 75 9.11 -6.52 -11.90
C LEU A 75 10.18 -7.03 -10.94
N PRO A 76 11.43 -6.57 -11.07
CA PRO A 76 12.53 -7.06 -10.24
C PRO A 76 12.26 -6.74 -8.78
N ARG A 77 12.59 -7.69 -7.92
CA ARG A 77 12.41 -7.57 -6.49
C ARG A 77 13.52 -6.68 -5.91
N GLN A 78 13.15 -5.54 -5.34
CA GLN A 78 14.10 -4.55 -4.81
C GLN A 78 15.05 -5.14 -3.76
N SER A 79 16.31 -4.71 -3.78
CA SER A 79 17.35 -5.07 -2.83
C SER A 79 17.13 -4.38 -1.47
N LYS A 80 17.85 -4.81 -0.44
CA LYS A 80 17.82 -4.15 0.86
C LYS A 80 18.26 -2.69 0.75
N GLU A 81 19.30 -2.42 -0.03
CA GLU A 81 19.85 -1.08 -0.27
C GLU A 81 18.87 -0.18 -1.03
N GLU A 82 18.09 -0.73 -1.96
CA GLU A 82 17.04 0.02 -2.66
C GLU A 82 15.88 0.37 -1.72
N ILE A 83 15.51 -0.56 -0.83
CA ILE A 83 14.48 -0.31 0.19
C ILE A 83 14.97 0.70 1.22
N ASP A 84 16.24 0.66 1.62
CA ASP A 84 16.84 1.68 2.51
C ASP A 84 16.74 3.08 1.89
N LYS A 85 17.06 3.21 0.61
CA LYS A 85 16.89 4.49 -0.12
C LYS A 85 15.42 4.93 -0.18
N LEU A 86 14.48 4.00 -0.35
CA LEU A 86 13.05 4.32 -0.33
C LEU A 86 12.64 4.89 1.04
N VAL A 87 13.13 4.27 2.12
CA VAL A 87 12.87 4.72 3.50
C VAL A 87 13.46 6.12 3.75
N GLU A 88 14.70 6.37 3.30
CA GLU A 88 15.42 7.65 3.49
C GLU A 88 14.83 8.79 2.65
N SER A 89 14.31 8.48 1.45
CA SER A 89 13.82 9.49 0.49
C SER A 89 12.34 9.85 0.66
N THR A 90 11.64 9.22 1.59
CA THR A 90 10.20 9.41 1.83
C THR A 90 9.92 9.65 3.31
N ASP A 91 8.65 9.83 3.68
CA ASP A 91 8.23 9.93 5.08
C ASP A 91 8.05 8.54 5.74
N LEU A 92 8.42 7.46 5.05
CA LEU A 92 8.21 6.08 5.50
C LEU A 92 8.86 5.80 6.87
N GLU A 93 10.04 6.34 7.15
CA GLU A 93 10.67 6.24 8.48
C GLU A 93 9.74 6.80 9.57
N GLN A 94 9.15 7.97 9.35
CA GLN A 94 8.25 8.60 10.32
C GLN A 94 6.96 7.79 10.48
N GLN A 95 6.41 7.25 9.38
CA GLN A 95 5.27 6.35 9.43
C GLN A 95 5.58 5.07 10.25
N MET A 96 6.74 4.44 10.02
CA MET A 96 7.20 3.24 10.74
C MET A 96 7.46 3.50 12.23
N LYS A 97 7.95 4.69 12.59
CA LYS A 97 8.10 5.11 14.00
C LYS A 97 6.74 5.30 14.68
N SER A 98 5.75 5.80 13.94
CA SER A 98 4.41 6.05 14.45
C SER A 98 3.62 4.75 14.68
N MET A 99 3.99 3.66 14.00
CA MET A 99 3.33 2.35 14.14
C MET A 99 4.16 1.36 14.96
N MET A 100 3.79 1.19 16.24
CA MET A 100 4.12 0.05 17.12
C MET A 100 5.52 -0.60 16.95
N GLY A 101 6.58 0.20 16.89
CA GLY A 101 7.97 -0.31 16.89
C GLY A 101 8.44 -0.97 15.59
N ILE A 102 7.72 -0.78 14.48
CA ILE A 102 8.12 -1.28 13.16
C ILE A 102 9.50 -0.77 12.76
N TRP A 103 9.78 0.50 13.01
CA TRP A 103 11.09 1.12 12.75
C TRP A 103 12.25 0.31 13.36
N TYR A 104 12.14 -0.04 14.64
CA TYR A 104 13.19 -0.76 15.35
C TYR A 104 13.39 -2.19 14.82
N GLN A 105 12.33 -2.85 14.34
CA GLN A 105 12.44 -4.17 13.75
C GLN A 105 13.12 -4.15 12.37
N TRP A 106 12.94 -3.07 11.60
CA TRP A 106 13.65 -2.87 10.33
C TRP A 106 15.14 -2.67 10.53
N ILE A 107 15.53 -1.71 11.37
CA ILE A 107 16.96 -1.42 11.62
C ILE A 107 17.69 -2.61 12.25
N ASP A 108 17.01 -3.41 13.07
CA ASP A 108 17.57 -4.64 13.67
C ASP A 108 17.62 -5.82 12.67
N GLY A 109 17.12 -5.66 11.44
CA GLY A 109 17.03 -6.73 10.44
C GLY A 109 16.08 -7.88 10.84
N LYS A 110 15.15 -7.63 11.76
CA LYS A 110 14.15 -8.60 12.25
C LYS A 110 12.91 -8.66 11.35
N ARG A 111 12.64 -7.59 10.58
CA ARG A 111 11.51 -7.47 9.65
C ARG A 111 12.00 -6.92 8.31
N GLY A 112 11.44 -7.40 7.21
CA GLY A 112 11.83 -7.01 5.86
C GLY A 112 13.01 -7.81 5.29
N ARG A 113 13.48 -7.41 4.11
CA ARG A 113 14.55 -8.09 3.36
C ARG A 113 15.90 -8.01 4.11
N LYS A 114 16.70 -9.07 4.00
CA LYS A 114 18.08 -9.15 4.46
C LYS A 114 19.05 -9.04 3.29
#